data_AF-A0A4U0H4Z0-F1
#
_entry.id   AF-A0A4U0H4Z0-F1
#
_cell.length_a   1.000
_cell.length_b   1.000
_cell.length_c   1.000
_cell.angle_alpha   90.00
_cell.angle_beta   90.00
_cell.angle_gamma   90.00
#
_symmetry.space_group_name_H-M   'P 1'
#
loop_
_entity.id
_entity.type
_entity.pdbx_description
1 polymer ?
#
loop_
_entity_poly.entity_id
_entity_poly.type
_entity_poly.pdbx_seq_one_letter_code
_entity_poly.pdbx_strand_id
1 'polypeptide(L)'
;MKFYYLSILSYLISINVCFAQYGFSNGMLQIGTVNSQNRIFKIVSMSYDDQFPTTRGKSIVYKNDKILYVIPRSFDILPNEPNSYLAISNDGLSVVYLVTKSFLEDDEHKHVTLYHKGKLKKAYTLDEFTGCNSAITECNLFYSSYNETINPVKTTEDDNLSKQTRDENHVAKEILLRKQPVLIKNDTLYCTDSQKNTTVLDLRTGQIIGRAPFSSFYNALKDQHTDKAEIVRYDKAYTQINDFLNQRTNKKASEEIADLLNMRYIHLDSSKRNLFKEYSVSVTGLLGQDGTFEIEQLTAESPLNKNLIADYFESNIFKSDFVKKEIGFEYFEYFFGTYRNVDESMAKKERTAERIEQEKIKQANLIADSIGNVYIPKNLKECFSQLNIILKPVDVEKLKSSAGINYHMGLGMWIRNNWGLWGASRLQQYFIKRGYSDPDSISSVILDNYISWLNGETDIAEAWKKNNVPKTSIRNLHVPIMKKR
;
A
#
# COMPACT_ATOMS: atom_id res chain seq x y z
N MET A 1 5.59 5.75 29.68
CA MET A 1 5.11 4.42 29.23
C MET A 1 4.04 4.69 28.16
N LYS A 2 4.48 4.82 26.91
CA LYS A 2 3.72 5.44 25.79
C LYS A 2 3.69 4.56 24.54
N PHE A 3 3.90 3.25 24.67
CA PHE A 3 4.38 2.41 23.55
C PHE A 3 3.54 1.18 23.17
N TYR A 4 2.34 0.99 23.69
CA TYR A 4 1.53 -0.21 23.35
C TYR A 4 0.35 0.02 22.40
N TYR A 5 0.14 1.25 21.90
CA TYR A 5 -0.83 1.50 20.82
C TYR A 5 -0.20 1.58 19.43
N LEU A 6 1.14 1.50 19.34
CA LEU A 6 1.82 1.54 18.06
C LEU A 6 1.76 0.21 17.30
N SER A 7 1.50 -0.94 17.91
CA SER A 7 1.59 -2.23 17.19
C SER A 7 0.40 -2.56 16.29
N ILE A 8 -0.75 -1.90 16.48
CA ILE A 8 -1.90 -2.01 15.57
C ILE A 8 -1.87 -0.84 14.55
N LEU A 9 -1.30 0.31 14.94
CA LEU A 9 -1.11 1.45 14.04
C LEU A 9 0.09 1.28 13.10
N SER A 10 1.13 0.55 13.50
CA SER A 10 2.36 0.36 12.72
C SER A 10 2.25 -0.67 11.61
N TYR A 11 1.17 -1.46 11.56
CA TYR A 11 0.88 -2.32 10.41
C TYR A 11 0.22 -1.55 9.25
N LEU A 12 -0.23 -0.30 9.48
CA LEU A 12 -0.98 0.51 8.51
C LEU A 12 -0.22 1.76 8.04
N ILE A 13 0.81 2.20 8.78
CA ILE A 13 1.66 3.33 8.36
C ILE A 13 2.72 2.91 7.32
N SER A 14 3.09 1.63 7.25
CA SER A 14 4.09 1.12 6.29
C SER A 14 3.63 1.10 4.84
N ILE A 15 2.32 1.21 4.58
CA ILE A 15 1.77 1.31 3.24
C ILE A 15 1.84 2.80 2.79
N ASN A 16 1.43 3.74 3.64
CA ASN A 16 1.29 5.16 3.27
C ASN A 16 2.60 5.90 2.92
N VAL A 17 3.75 5.52 3.48
CA VAL A 17 5.01 6.28 3.28
C VAL A 17 5.62 6.09 1.89
N CYS A 18 5.26 5.02 1.15
CA CYS A 18 5.78 4.78 -0.20
C CYS A 18 5.01 5.53 -1.30
N PHE A 19 3.82 6.09 -1.02
CA PHE A 19 2.95 6.71 -2.04
C PHE A 19 3.21 8.20 -2.27
N ALA A 20 3.91 8.87 -1.35
CA ALA A 20 4.23 10.29 -1.47
C ALA A 20 5.14 10.64 -2.67
N GLN A 21 5.80 9.65 -3.29
CA GLN A 21 6.68 9.87 -4.45
C GLN A 21 5.95 9.86 -5.80
N TYR A 22 4.67 9.48 -5.87
CA TYR A 22 3.89 9.36 -7.13
C TYR A 22 2.84 10.46 -7.34
N GLY A 23 2.90 11.57 -6.58
CA GLY A 23 1.94 12.68 -6.70
C GLY A 23 0.52 12.38 -6.20
N PHE A 24 0.26 11.16 -5.74
CA PHE A 24 -0.94 10.77 -4.99
C PHE A 24 -0.69 10.88 -3.49
N SER A 25 -0.67 12.11 -2.98
CA SER A 25 -0.83 12.33 -1.54
C SER A 25 -1.59 13.62 -1.37
N ASN A 26 -2.92 13.58 -1.49
CA ASN A 26 -3.75 14.74 -1.18
C ASN A 26 -5.22 14.40 -0.94
N GLY A 27 -5.58 13.24 -0.37
CA GLY A 27 -6.97 13.05 0.11
C GLY A 27 -8.04 13.35 -0.94
N MET A 28 -7.81 13.00 -2.20
CA MET A 28 -8.70 13.36 -3.31
C MET A 28 -9.27 12.10 -3.96
N LEU A 29 -10.58 12.08 -4.11
CA LEU A 29 -11.32 11.09 -4.88
C LEU A 29 -11.37 11.52 -6.34
N GLN A 30 -11.25 10.56 -7.26
CA GLN A 30 -11.13 10.83 -8.68
C GLN A 30 -12.30 10.25 -9.49
N ILE A 31 -12.84 11.07 -10.40
CA ILE A 31 -13.68 10.63 -11.51
C ILE A 31 -12.94 10.91 -12.81
N GLY A 32 -12.64 9.86 -13.57
CA GLY A 32 -12.02 9.98 -14.89
C GLY A 32 -12.93 9.49 -16.01
N THR A 33 -12.99 10.26 -17.10
CA THR A 33 -13.81 9.95 -18.28
C THR A 33 -12.93 9.76 -19.49
N VAL A 34 -13.14 8.67 -20.21
CA VAL A 34 -12.47 8.35 -21.48
C VAL A 34 -13.51 8.05 -22.55
N ASN A 35 -13.35 8.66 -23.73
CA ASN A 35 -14.23 8.44 -24.88
C ASN A 35 -13.63 7.36 -25.82
N SER A 36 -14.49 6.62 -26.50
CA SER A 36 -14.09 5.81 -27.65
C SER A 36 -13.64 6.70 -28.82
N GLN A 37 -12.86 6.16 -29.77
CA GLN A 37 -12.36 6.95 -30.90
C GLN A 37 -13.49 7.52 -31.76
N ASN A 38 -14.60 6.79 -31.89
CA ASN A 38 -15.80 7.26 -32.59
C ASN A 38 -16.71 8.16 -31.73
N ARG A 39 -16.38 8.39 -30.45
CA ARG A 39 -17.12 9.23 -29.49
C ARG A 39 -18.57 8.83 -29.24
N ILE A 40 -18.97 7.62 -29.66
CA ILE A 40 -20.32 7.07 -29.39
C ILE A 40 -20.39 6.49 -27.97
N PHE A 41 -19.25 6.05 -27.43
CA PHE A 41 -19.15 5.41 -26.14
C PHE A 41 -18.20 6.19 -25.24
N LYS A 42 -18.46 6.13 -23.94
CA LYS A 42 -17.55 6.64 -22.92
C LYS A 42 -17.53 5.71 -21.72
N ILE A 43 -16.39 5.65 -21.05
CA ILE A 43 -16.25 5.02 -19.73
C ILE A 43 -16.02 6.13 -18.71
N VAL A 44 -16.77 6.07 -17.60
CA VAL A 44 -16.59 6.93 -16.43
C VAL A 44 -16.13 6.05 -15.28
N SER A 45 -14.90 6.23 -14.82
CA SER A 45 -14.30 5.51 -13.71
C SER A 45 -14.28 6.37 -12.45
N MET A 46 -14.84 5.87 -11.35
CA MET A 46 -15.02 6.59 -10.10
C MET A 46 -14.34 5.82 -8.97
N SER A 47 -13.32 6.42 -8.36
CA SER A 47 -12.69 5.90 -7.14
C SER A 47 -13.51 6.25 -5.90
N TYR A 48 -13.63 5.32 -4.97
CA TYR A 48 -14.25 5.55 -3.66
C TYR A 48 -13.21 5.84 -2.56
N ASP A 49 -11.92 5.68 -2.87
CA ASP A 49 -10.82 6.04 -1.98
C ASP A 49 -9.77 6.90 -2.70
N ASP A 50 -8.79 7.34 -1.92
CA ASP A 50 -7.60 8.07 -2.36
C ASP A 50 -6.34 7.18 -2.35
N GLN A 51 -6.53 5.85 -2.24
CA GLN A 51 -5.44 4.89 -2.23
C GLN A 51 -4.98 4.61 -3.67
N PHE A 52 -3.67 4.46 -3.84
CA PHE A 52 -3.08 4.01 -5.10
C PHE A 52 -2.42 2.63 -4.90
N PRO A 53 -2.60 1.66 -5.81
CA PRO A 53 -3.58 1.68 -6.89
C PRO A 53 -5.01 1.67 -6.33
N THR A 54 -5.94 2.32 -7.03
CA THR A 54 -7.35 2.28 -6.63
C THR A 54 -7.91 0.88 -6.89
N THR A 55 -8.40 0.24 -5.84
CA THR A 55 -9.09 -1.06 -5.91
C THR A 55 -10.60 -0.90 -5.64
N ARG A 56 -11.01 0.19 -5.01
CA ARG A 56 -12.40 0.45 -4.63
C ARG A 56 -13.03 1.50 -5.51
N GLY A 57 -14.14 1.12 -6.13
CA GLY A 57 -14.87 2.03 -7.00
C GLY A 57 -15.73 1.27 -7.99
N LYS A 58 -16.18 2.00 -9.00
CA LYS A 58 -16.85 1.40 -10.15
C LYS A 58 -16.53 2.17 -11.42
N SER A 59 -16.58 1.47 -12.54
CA SER A 59 -16.46 2.08 -13.85
C SER A 59 -17.70 1.76 -14.67
N ILE A 60 -18.34 2.79 -15.21
CA ILE A 60 -19.60 2.66 -15.93
C ILE A 60 -19.35 2.99 -17.40
N VAL A 61 -19.76 2.09 -18.28
CA VAL A 61 -19.72 2.33 -19.73
C VAL A 61 -21.07 2.83 -20.20
N TYR A 62 -21.05 3.90 -20.98
CA TYR A 62 -22.23 4.55 -21.54
C TYR A 62 -22.21 4.47 -23.07
N LYS A 63 -23.41 4.42 -23.64
CA LYS A 63 -23.69 4.69 -25.06
C LYS A 63 -24.71 5.82 -25.13
N ASN A 64 -24.33 6.97 -25.66
CA ASN A 64 -25.21 8.17 -25.71
C ASN A 64 -25.93 8.41 -24.37
N ASP A 65 -25.15 8.46 -23.27
CA ASP A 65 -25.60 8.67 -21.88
C ASP A 65 -26.48 7.57 -21.26
N LYS A 66 -26.78 6.49 -21.98
CA LYS A 66 -27.41 5.30 -21.39
C LYS A 66 -26.35 4.33 -20.88
N ILE A 67 -26.53 3.85 -19.66
CA ILE A 67 -25.66 2.81 -19.08
C ILE A 67 -25.74 1.56 -19.95
N LEU A 68 -24.58 1.06 -20.37
CA LEU A 68 -24.44 -0.18 -21.13
C LEU A 68 -24.07 -1.35 -20.21
N TYR A 69 -23.07 -1.16 -19.34
CA TYR A 69 -22.70 -2.09 -18.27
C TYR A 69 -21.81 -1.40 -17.23
N VAL A 70 -21.56 -2.10 -16.12
CA VAL A 70 -20.69 -1.66 -15.02
C VAL A 70 -19.55 -2.66 -14.86
N ILE A 71 -18.36 -2.15 -14.57
CA ILE A 71 -17.19 -2.90 -14.09
C ILE A 71 -17.08 -2.57 -12.59
N PRO A 72 -17.06 -3.57 -11.69
CA PRO A 72 -17.10 -3.35 -10.24
C PRO A 72 -15.73 -2.94 -9.64
N ARG A 73 -15.03 -2.04 -10.33
CA ARG A 73 -13.79 -1.40 -9.89
C ARG A 73 -13.56 -0.08 -10.59
N SER A 74 -12.73 0.76 -9.98
CA SER A 74 -12.14 1.96 -10.57
C SER A 74 -10.84 1.63 -11.31
N PHE A 75 -10.38 2.60 -12.10
CA PHE A 75 -9.10 2.60 -12.80
C PHE A 75 -8.41 3.93 -12.50
N ASP A 76 -7.14 3.88 -12.10
CA ASP A 76 -6.34 5.07 -11.91
C ASP A 76 -6.06 5.71 -13.27
N ILE A 77 -6.43 6.97 -13.45
CA ILE A 77 -6.16 7.68 -14.71
C ILE A 77 -5.22 8.85 -14.40
N LEU A 78 -3.96 8.71 -14.83
CA LEU A 78 -2.91 9.68 -14.58
C LEU A 78 -2.60 10.49 -15.85
N PRO A 79 -3.03 11.75 -15.94
CA PRO A 79 -2.96 12.51 -17.19
C PRO A 79 -1.56 13.07 -17.48
N ASN A 80 -0.70 13.16 -16.44
CA ASN A 80 0.59 13.84 -16.51
C ASN A 80 1.79 12.88 -16.42
N GLU A 81 1.56 11.60 -16.14
CA GLU A 81 2.60 10.58 -16.12
C GLU A 81 2.15 9.35 -16.89
N PRO A 82 3.02 8.76 -17.73
CA PRO A 82 2.74 7.49 -18.39
C PRO A 82 2.89 6.38 -17.35
N ASN A 83 1.94 6.28 -16.42
CA ASN A 83 1.90 5.22 -15.41
C ASN A 83 0.64 4.36 -15.58
N SER A 84 -0.41 4.91 -16.19
CA SER A 84 -1.58 4.15 -16.59
C SER A 84 -2.18 4.62 -17.92
N TYR A 85 -2.95 3.75 -18.55
CA TYR A 85 -3.70 4.06 -19.76
C TYR A 85 -5.00 3.27 -19.80
N LEU A 86 -6.12 3.96 -20.04
CA LEU A 86 -7.46 3.36 -20.13
C LEU A 86 -8.04 3.65 -21.51
N ALA A 87 -8.66 2.65 -22.13
CA ALA A 87 -9.39 2.83 -23.37
C ALA A 87 -10.59 1.90 -23.52
N ILE A 88 -11.49 2.29 -24.42
CA ILE A 88 -12.72 1.58 -24.76
C ILE A 88 -12.81 1.39 -26.28
N SER A 89 -13.26 0.22 -26.71
CA SER A 89 -13.46 -0.10 -28.14
C SER A 89 -14.59 0.73 -28.75
N ASN A 90 -14.58 0.85 -30.08
CA ASN A 90 -15.57 1.59 -30.85
C ASN A 90 -16.95 0.92 -30.89
N ASP A 91 -17.08 -0.34 -30.47
CA ASP A 91 -18.37 -0.99 -30.21
C ASP A 91 -18.83 -0.88 -28.74
N GLY A 92 -17.99 -0.28 -27.89
CA GLY A 92 -18.23 -0.09 -26.47
C GLY A 92 -18.26 -1.37 -25.64
N LEU A 93 -17.90 -2.52 -26.20
CA LEU A 93 -17.99 -3.81 -25.51
C LEU A 93 -16.71 -4.21 -24.76
N SER A 94 -15.57 -3.66 -25.16
CA SER A 94 -14.28 -3.97 -24.57
C SER A 94 -13.64 -2.74 -23.94
N VAL A 95 -13.06 -2.93 -22.76
CA VAL A 95 -12.28 -1.91 -22.05
C VAL A 95 -10.91 -2.51 -21.77
N VAL A 96 -9.85 -1.76 -22.05
CA VAL A 96 -8.48 -2.16 -21.74
C VAL A 96 -7.86 -1.17 -20.77
N TYR A 97 -7.18 -1.68 -19.76
CA TYR A 97 -6.45 -0.90 -18.78
C TYR A 97 -5.00 -1.39 -18.72
N LEU A 98 -4.06 -0.47 -18.83
CA LEU A 98 -2.62 -0.71 -18.77
C LEU A 98 -2.06 0.06 -17.59
N VAL A 99 -1.17 -0.54 -16.81
CA VAL A 99 -0.51 0.09 -15.66
C VAL A 99 0.95 -0.35 -15.58
N THR A 100 1.87 0.58 -15.32
CA THR A 100 3.31 0.29 -15.27
C THR A 100 3.72 -0.53 -14.06
N LYS A 101 2.94 -0.46 -12.98
CA LYS A 101 3.17 -1.19 -11.74
C LYS A 101 1.94 -2.01 -11.35
N SER A 102 2.18 -3.29 -11.11
CA SER A 102 1.22 -4.19 -10.46
C SER A 102 1.60 -4.33 -8.99
N PHE A 103 0.65 -4.07 -8.09
CA PHE A 103 0.86 -4.11 -6.63
C PHE A 103 0.15 -5.31 -5.96
N LEU A 104 -0.70 -6.01 -6.71
CA LEU A 104 -1.47 -7.17 -6.23
C LEU A 104 -1.22 -8.35 -7.16
N GLU A 105 -1.11 -9.54 -6.58
CA GLU A 105 -0.74 -10.77 -7.30
C GLU A 105 -1.92 -11.48 -7.98
N ASP A 106 -3.07 -10.82 -8.13
CA ASP A 106 -4.26 -11.38 -8.79
C ASP A 106 -4.39 -10.98 -10.27
N ASP A 107 -5.19 -11.74 -11.01
CA ASP A 107 -5.39 -11.53 -12.45
C ASP A 107 -6.00 -10.17 -12.81
N GLU A 108 -6.84 -9.58 -11.95
CA GLU A 108 -7.51 -8.31 -12.20
C GLU A 108 -6.56 -7.12 -12.06
N HIS A 109 -5.40 -7.31 -11.42
CA HIS A 109 -4.40 -6.27 -11.15
C HIS A 109 -3.07 -6.49 -11.86
N LYS A 110 -3.02 -7.36 -12.87
CA LYS A 110 -1.91 -7.49 -13.80
C LYS A 110 -1.71 -6.20 -14.63
N HIS A 111 -0.56 -6.11 -15.31
CA HIS A 111 -0.10 -4.92 -16.02
C HIS A 111 -1.01 -4.51 -17.18
N VAL A 112 -1.61 -5.47 -17.88
CA VAL A 112 -2.59 -5.21 -18.93
C VAL A 112 -3.82 -6.06 -18.67
N THR A 113 -4.97 -5.43 -18.47
CA THR A 113 -6.24 -6.11 -18.25
C THR A 113 -7.25 -5.69 -19.29
N LEU A 114 -8.03 -6.67 -19.76
CA LEU A 114 -9.06 -6.46 -20.76
C LEU A 114 -10.38 -7.02 -20.26
N TYR A 115 -11.38 -6.15 -20.22
CA TYR A 115 -12.74 -6.44 -19.82
C TYR A 115 -13.62 -6.53 -21.06
N HIS A 116 -14.58 -7.44 -21.05
CA HIS A 116 -15.63 -7.51 -22.05
C HIS A 116 -16.99 -7.55 -21.37
N LYS A 117 -17.86 -6.58 -21.69
CA LYS A 117 -19.21 -6.43 -21.08
C LYS A 117 -19.18 -6.47 -19.55
N GLY A 118 -18.24 -5.74 -18.95
CA GLY A 118 -18.14 -5.61 -17.49
C GLY A 118 -17.30 -6.68 -16.78
N LYS A 119 -16.88 -7.75 -17.49
CA LYS A 119 -16.15 -8.89 -16.88
C LYS A 119 -14.72 -8.95 -17.38
N LEU A 120 -13.77 -9.24 -16.49
CA LEU A 120 -12.40 -9.54 -16.88
C LEU A 120 -12.39 -10.72 -17.86
N LYS A 121 -11.80 -10.51 -19.04
CA LYS A 121 -11.71 -11.50 -20.12
C LYS A 121 -10.29 -12.02 -20.27
N LYS A 122 -9.31 -11.13 -20.14
CA LYS A 122 -7.88 -11.45 -20.25
C LYS A 122 -7.05 -10.52 -19.40
N ALA A 123 -5.89 -11.02 -18.98
CA ALA A 123 -4.91 -10.27 -18.25
C ALA A 123 -3.51 -10.74 -18.67
N TYR A 124 -2.55 -9.83 -18.74
CA TYR A 124 -1.17 -10.11 -19.10
C TYR A 124 -0.21 -9.52 -18.07
N THR A 125 0.78 -10.31 -17.66
CA THR A 125 1.95 -9.80 -16.96
C THR A 125 2.79 -8.90 -17.88
N LEU A 126 3.74 -8.16 -17.32
CA LEU A 126 4.67 -7.34 -18.09
C LEU A 126 5.41 -8.16 -19.15
N ASP A 127 5.97 -9.30 -18.73
CA ASP A 127 6.75 -10.19 -19.58
C ASP A 127 5.87 -10.86 -20.65
N GLU A 128 4.65 -11.31 -20.30
CA GLU A 128 3.70 -11.89 -21.26
C GLU A 128 3.27 -10.87 -22.32
N PHE A 129 3.06 -9.62 -21.92
CA PHE A 129 2.62 -8.57 -22.83
C PHE A 129 3.75 -8.08 -23.72
N THR A 130 4.87 -7.66 -23.14
CA THR A 130 5.99 -7.05 -23.86
C THR A 130 6.90 -8.08 -24.54
N GLY A 131 6.99 -9.30 -23.99
CA GLY A 131 8.02 -10.27 -24.37
C GLY A 131 9.40 -9.98 -23.75
N CYS A 132 9.50 -8.96 -22.90
CA CYS A 132 10.72 -8.62 -22.16
C CYS A 132 10.89 -9.54 -20.96
N ASN A 133 12.08 -10.09 -20.74
CA ASN A 133 12.36 -10.93 -19.58
C ASN A 133 12.91 -10.07 -18.44
N SER A 134 12.04 -9.79 -17.46
CA SER A 134 12.37 -8.92 -16.32
C SER A 134 13.39 -9.51 -15.35
N ALA A 135 13.68 -10.82 -15.43
CA ALA A 135 14.74 -11.46 -14.66
C ALA A 135 16.15 -11.20 -15.22
N ILE A 136 16.25 -10.74 -16.47
CA ILE A 136 17.54 -10.58 -17.17
C ILE A 136 17.82 -9.10 -17.47
N THR A 137 16.79 -8.32 -17.82
CA THR A 137 16.92 -6.92 -18.21
C THR A 137 15.81 -6.07 -17.62
N GLU A 138 16.04 -4.76 -17.47
CA GLU A 138 14.99 -3.83 -17.02
C GLU A 138 13.88 -3.69 -18.07
N CYS A 139 12.65 -4.02 -17.68
CA CYS A 139 11.46 -3.95 -18.52
C CYS A 139 10.52 -2.88 -17.96
N ASN A 140 10.01 -2.00 -18.81
CA ASN A 140 8.92 -1.08 -18.45
C ASN A 140 7.82 -1.14 -19.51
N LEU A 141 6.56 -1.11 -19.07
CA LEU A 141 5.40 -1.26 -19.96
C LEU A 141 5.30 -0.15 -21.00
N PHE A 142 5.63 1.08 -20.57
CA PHE A 142 5.62 2.25 -21.43
C PHE A 142 7.04 2.73 -21.64
N TYR A 143 7.29 3.21 -22.85
CA TYR A 143 8.49 3.98 -23.14
C TYR A 143 8.57 5.19 -22.20
N SER A 144 9.62 5.23 -21.40
CA SER A 144 9.99 6.41 -20.62
C SER A 144 11.46 6.71 -20.88
N SER A 145 11.80 7.97 -21.10
CA SER A 145 13.19 8.41 -21.25
C SER A 145 13.91 8.55 -19.90
N TYR A 146 13.35 8.01 -18.81
CA TYR A 146 13.87 8.26 -17.45
C TYR A 146 15.28 7.69 -17.25
N ASN A 147 15.63 6.60 -17.95
CA ASN A 147 16.99 6.05 -17.96
C ASN A 147 17.99 6.86 -18.81
N GLU A 148 17.57 7.91 -19.52
CA GLU A 148 18.48 8.89 -20.12
C GLU A 148 18.81 10.05 -19.15
N THR A 149 18.13 10.15 -18.00
CA THR A 149 18.32 11.22 -17.01
C THR A 149 19.17 10.81 -15.80
N ILE A 150 20.38 10.29 -16.04
CA ILE A 150 21.53 10.58 -15.14
C ILE A 150 22.24 11.81 -15.71
N ASN A 151 21.52 12.93 -15.71
CA ASN A 151 22.04 14.29 -15.65
C ASN A 151 20.84 15.25 -15.64
N PRO A 152 20.53 15.93 -14.53
CA PRO A 152 19.44 16.88 -14.47
C PRO A 152 19.90 18.18 -15.15
N VAL A 153 19.83 18.23 -16.48
CA VAL A 153 19.95 19.49 -17.21
C VAL A 153 18.53 20.06 -17.36
N LYS A 154 18.26 21.03 -16.49
CA LYS A 154 17.19 22.03 -16.59
C LYS A 154 16.72 22.28 -18.02
N THR A 155 15.44 22.06 -18.31
CA THR A 155 14.54 22.92 -19.13
C THR A 155 15.08 23.60 -20.40
N THR A 156 16.10 23.06 -21.06
CA THR A 156 16.65 23.56 -22.34
C THR A 156 16.80 22.45 -23.39
N GLU A 157 16.30 21.23 -23.12
CA GLU A 157 16.50 20.07 -24.00
C GLU A 157 15.61 20.03 -25.24
N ASP A 158 14.46 20.73 -25.26
CA ASP A 158 13.70 20.93 -26.51
C ASP A 158 14.53 21.72 -27.54
N ASP A 159 15.45 22.59 -27.09
CA ASP A 159 16.36 23.35 -27.94
C ASP A 159 17.65 22.59 -28.27
N ASN A 160 18.11 21.66 -27.42
CA ASN A 160 19.40 20.97 -27.60
C ASN A 160 19.32 19.64 -28.37
N LEU A 161 18.14 19.01 -28.49
CA LEU A 161 17.93 17.89 -29.44
C LEU A 161 18.20 18.32 -30.90
N SER A 162 18.16 19.63 -31.18
CA SER A 162 18.41 20.20 -32.50
C SER A 162 19.89 20.27 -32.91
N LYS A 163 20.85 20.11 -31.97
CA LYS A 163 22.25 20.52 -32.21
C LYS A 163 23.29 19.40 -32.24
N GLN A 164 22.97 18.17 -31.87
CA GLN A 164 23.93 17.06 -31.93
C GLN A 164 23.42 15.92 -32.80
N THR A 165 23.50 16.12 -34.12
CA THR A 165 23.30 15.13 -35.20
C THR A 165 21.93 14.42 -35.20
N ARG A 166 21.22 14.38 -36.34
CA ARG A 166 20.41 13.23 -36.85
C ARG A 166 19.12 13.66 -37.55
N ASP A 167 18.86 12.96 -38.66
CA ASP A 167 17.58 12.76 -39.35
C ASP A 167 16.34 13.27 -38.59
N GLU A 168 15.66 14.29 -39.14
CA GLU A 168 14.43 14.88 -38.60
C GLU A 168 13.37 13.81 -38.26
N ASN A 169 13.35 12.69 -39.01
CA ASN A 169 12.45 11.58 -38.74
C ASN A 169 12.75 10.86 -37.42
N HIS A 170 14.02 10.78 -37.01
CA HIS A 170 14.39 10.17 -35.74
C HIS A 170 13.89 11.02 -34.57
N VAL A 171 14.09 12.34 -34.64
CA VAL A 171 13.63 13.27 -33.61
C VAL A 171 12.10 13.24 -33.50
N ALA A 172 11.39 13.24 -34.62
CA ALA A 172 9.93 13.17 -34.62
C ALA A 172 9.37 11.87 -34.01
N LYS A 173 10.03 10.73 -34.25
CA LYS A 173 9.68 9.43 -33.62
C LYS A 173 9.81 9.48 -32.10
N GLU A 174 10.93 10.03 -31.61
CA GLU A 174 11.18 10.15 -30.18
C GLU A 174 10.17 11.09 -29.49
N ILE A 175 9.86 12.22 -30.11
CA ILE A 175 8.85 13.16 -29.60
C ILE A 175 7.49 12.48 -29.49
N LEU A 176 7.09 11.70 -30.50
CA LEU A 176 5.81 10.99 -30.48
C LEU A 176 5.78 9.95 -29.36
N LEU A 177 6.81 9.13 -29.21
CA LEU A 177 6.87 8.10 -28.16
C LEU A 177 6.88 8.69 -26.75
N ARG A 178 7.63 9.77 -26.51
CA ARG A 178 7.65 10.45 -25.20
C ARG A 178 6.29 11.02 -24.82
N LYS A 179 5.51 11.47 -25.82
CA LYS A 179 4.17 12.05 -25.58
C LYS A 179 3.07 11.00 -25.52
N GLN A 180 3.15 9.95 -26.33
CA GLN A 180 2.10 8.96 -26.54
C GLN A 180 2.71 7.57 -26.74
N PRO A 181 3.20 6.93 -25.66
CA PRO A 181 3.74 5.57 -25.72
C PRO A 181 2.65 4.52 -26.00
N VAL A 182 1.38 4.90 -25.85
CA VAL A 182 0.21 4.09 -26.20
C VAL A 182 -0.67 4.85 -27.18
N LEU A 183 -0.99 4.20 -28.30
CA LEU A 183 -1.83 4.71 -29.37
C LEU A 183 -2.91 3.69 -29.72
N ILE A 184 -4.06 4.16 -30.18
CA ILE A 184 -5.14 3.30 -30.66
C ILE A 184 -5.53 3.73 -32.07
N LYS A 185 -5.82 2.76 -32.94
CA LYS A 185 -6.36 2.97 -34.28
C LYS A 185 -7.30 1.83 -34.63
N ASN A 186 -8.57 2.11 -34.91
CA ASN A 186 -9.58 1.13 -35.33
C ASN A 186 -9.64 -0.11 -34.41
N ASP A 187 -9.81 0.12 -33.10
CA ASP A 187 -9.83 -0.94 -32.07
C ASP A 187 -8.54 -1.77 -31.95
N THR A 188 -7.43 -1.29 -32.53
CA THR A 188 -6.10 -1.88 -32.36
C THR A 188 -5.26 -0.96 -31.49
N LEU A 189 -4.75 -1.48 -30.38
CA LEU A 189 -3.88 -0.79 -29.44
C LEU A 189 -2.42 -1.11 -29.75
N TYR A 190 -1.59 -0.07 -29.77
CA TYR A 190 -0.15 -0.10 -29.98
C TYR A 190 0.52 0.43 -28.73
N CYS A 191 1.24 -0.41 -28.00
CA CYS A 191 1.94 -0.03 -26.78
C CYS A 191 3.44 -0.22 -26.98
N THR A 192 4.21 0.85 -26.91
CA THR A 192 5.67 0.82 -27.03
C THR A 192 6.32 0.77 -25.65
N ASP A 193 7.17 -0.23 -25.43
CA ASP A 193 7.90 -0.47 -24.18
C ASP A 193 9.23 0.31 -24.09
N SER A 194 9.95 0.17 -22.98
CA SER A 194 11.28 0.78 -22.78
C SER A 194 12.34 0.36 -23.80
N GLN A 195 12.17 -0.79 -24.47
CA GLN A 195 13.08 -1.26 -25.52
C GLN A 195 12.68 -0.75 -26.92
N LYS A 196 11.71 0.16 -27.01
CA LYS A 196 11.15 0.69 -28.25
C LYS A 196 10.48 -0.39 -29.12
N ASN A 197 10.14 -1.52 -28.52
CA ASN A 197 9.33 -2.56 -29.16
C ASN A 197 7.86 -2.25 -28.92
N THR A 198 7.05 -2.36 -29.98
CA THR A 198 5.62 -2.09 -29.93
C THR A 198 4.87 -3.40 -29.94
N THR A 199 4.11 -3.65 -28.88
CA THR A 199 3.14 -4.74 -28.79
C THR A 199 1.81 -4.27 -29.35
N VAL A 200 1.23 -5.07 -30.25
CA VAL A 200 -0.03 -4.77 -30.91
C VAL A 200 -1.12 -5.69 -30.37
N LEU A 201 -2.19 -5.10 -29.83
CA LEU A 201 -3.31 -5.79 -29.19
C LEU A 201 -4.62 -5.44 -29.92
N ASP A 202 -5.38 -6.44 -30.31
CA ASP A 202 -6.76 -6.26 -30.79
C ASP A 202 -7.71 -6.15 -29.58
N LEU A 203 -8.42 -5.03 -29.44
CA LEU A 203 -9.31 -4.78 -28.31
C LEU A 203 -10.57 -5.66 -28.30
N ARG A 204 -11.02 -6.18 -29.45
CA ARG A 204 -12.22 -7.01 -29.55
C ARG A 204 -11.95 -8.42 -29.05
N THR A 205 -10.84 -9.00 -29.51
CA THR A 205 -10.41 -10.36 -29.15
C THR A 205 -9.57 -10.39 -27.87
N GLY A 206 -8.94 -9.27 -27.53
CA GLY A 206 -7.91 -9.15 -26.51
C GLY A 206 -6.67 -9.98 -26.84
N GLN A 207 -6.40 -10.30 -28.11
CA GLN A 207 -5.22 -11.07 -28.51
C GLN A 207 -4.09 -10.14 -28.92
N ILE A 208 -2.87 -10.51 -28.52
CA ILE A 208 -1.65 -9.89 -29.06
C ILE A 208 -1.49 -10.41 -30.49
N ILE A 209 -1.56 -9.50 -31.45
CA ILE A 209 -1.51 -9.84 -32.89
C ILE A 209 -0.11 -9.70 -33.47
N GLY A 210 0.82 -9.03 -32.76
CA GLY A 210 2.21 -8.94 -33.18
C GLY A 210 3.07 -8.08 -32.27
N ARG A 211 4.38 -8.16 -32.50
CA ARG A 211 5.40 -7.30 -31.89
C ARG A 211 6.43 -6.91 -32.94
N ALA A 212 6.78 -5.63 -33.00
CA ALA A 212 7.85 -5.14 -33.87
C ALA A 212 8.40 -3.80 -33.34
N PRO A 213 9.60 -3.37 -33.78
CA PRO A 213 10.12 -2.05 -33.43
C PRO A 213 9.13 -0.93 -33.80
N PHE A 214 9.04 0.11 -32.97
CA PHE A 214 8.13 1.25 -33.21
C PHE A 214 8.33 1.91 -34.59
N SER A 215 9.56 1.91 -35.09
CA SER A 215 9.91 2.45 -36.40
C SER A 215 9.08 1.85 -37.55
N SER A 216 8.66 0.58 -37.44
CA SER A 216 7.80 -0.10 -38.41
C SER A 216 6.37 0.42 -38.42
N PHE A 217 5.90 1.03 -37.33
CA PHE A 217 4.53 1.55 -37.19
C PHE A 217 4.43 3.07 -37.33
N TYR A 218 5.55 3.79 -37.20
CA TYR A 218 5.58 5.26 -37.18
C TYR A 218 4.76 5.92 -38.29
N ASN A 219 4.98 5.53 -39.56
CA ASN A 219 4.27 6.15 -40.69
C ASN A 219 2.75 5.96 -40.62
N ALA A 220 2.28 4.85 -40.03
CA ALA A 220 0.85 4.56 -39.90
C ALA A 220 0.19 5.27 -38.69
N LEU A 221 1.02 5.71 -37.74
CA LEU A 221 0.60 6.22 -36.43
C LEU A 221 0.95 7.70 -36.18
N LYS A 222 1.82 8.32 -37.00
CA LYS A 222 2.32 9.68 -36.79
C LYS A 222 1.24 10.77 -36.68
N ASP A 223 0.10 10.55 -37.33
CA ASP A 223 -1.04 11.46 -37.35
C ASP A 223 -2.15 11.02 -36.38
N GLN A 224 -1.90 9.98 -35.57
CA GLN A 224 -2.84 9.53 -34.55
C GLN A 224 -2.63 10.33 -33.27
N HIS A 225 -3.74 10.62 -32.60
CA HIS A 225 -3.75 11.28 -31.31
C HIS A 225 -4.70 10.55 -30.38
N THR A 226 -4.26 10.35 -29.15
CA THR A 226 -5.14 9.86 -28.08
C THR A 226 -5.86 11.05 -27.45
N ASP A 227 -7.19 11.01 -27.41
CA ASP A 227 -7.99 11.96 -26.64
C ASP A 227 -7.59 11.87 -25.15
N LYS A 228 -7.22 13.00 -24.56
CA LYS A 228 -6.87 13.03 -23.14
C LYS A 228 -8.11 12.70 -22.30
N ALA A 229 -7.91 11.93 -21.25
CA ALA A 229 -8.97 11.68 -20.28
C ALA A 229 -9.36 12.98 -19.57
N GLU A 230 -10.66 13.18 -19.37
CA GLU A 230 -11.18 14.25 -18.52
C GLU A 230 -11.18 13.77 -17.07
N ILE A 231 -10.59 14.55 -16.18
CA ILE A 231 -10.47 14.17 -14.77
C ILE A 231 -11.04 15.26 -13.90
N VAL A 232 -11.97 14.86 -13.05
CA VAL A 232 -12.52 15.68 -11.97
C VAL A 232 -12.06 15.08 -10.65
N ARG A 233 -11.58 15.93 -9.75
CA ARG A 233 -11.16 15.53 -8.41
C ARG A 233 -12.07 16.19 -7.38
N TYR A 234 -12.37 15.43 -6.34
CA TYR A 234 -13.11 15.89 -5.19
C TYR A 234 -12.27 15.68 -3.95
N ASP A 235 -12.29 16.64 -3.04
CA ASP A 235 -11.73 16.41 -1.71
C ASP A 235 -12.51 15.28 -1.04
N LYS A 236 -11.78 14.28 -0.55
CA LYS A 236 -12.29 13.26 0.37
C LYS A 236 -12.83 13.98 1.59
N ALA A 237 -14.01 13.61 2.05
CA ALA A 237 -14.67 14.34 3.13
C ALA A 237 -13.86 14.29 4.45
N TYR A 238 -13.03 13.25 4.65
CA TYR A 238 -12.44 12.93 5.96
C TYR A 238 -10.91 12.99 6.02
N THR A 239 -10.39 14.14 6.45
CA THR A 239 -9.24 14.11 7.37
C THR A 239 -9.66 14.19 8.85
N GLN A 240 -10.97 14.31 9.17
CA GLN A 240 -11.40 14.83 10.49
C GLN A 240 -12.62 14.18 11.18
N ILE A 241 -13.36 13.24 10.58
CA ILE A 241 -14.47 12.63 11.32
C ILE A 241 -14.00 11.38 12.04
N ASN A 242 -14.04 11.47 13.37
CA ASN A 242 -13.54 10.46 14.30
C ASN A 242 -14.63 9.44 14.70
N ASP A 243 -15.88 9.65 14.26
CA ASP A 243 -17.04 8.82 14.63
C ASP A 243 -18.22 9.06 13.69
N PHE A 244 -19.01 8.04 13.41
CA PHE A 244 -20.23 8.18 12.59
C PHE A 244 -21.40 8.63 13.46
N LEU A 245 -22.18 9.59 12.97
CA LEU A 245 -23.41 10.01 13.64
C LEU A 245 -24.60 9.26 13.05
N ASN A 246 -25.37 8.59 13.90
CA ASN A 246 -26.63 7.98 13.52
C ASN A 246 -27.60 9.08 13.07
N GLN A 247 -28.19 8.93 11.88
CA GLN A 247 -29.09 9.91 11.27
C GLN A 247 -30.35 10.13 12.12
N ARG A 248 -30.85 9.09 12.81
CA ARG A 248 -32.10 9.15 13.57
C ARG A 248 -31.90 9.65 14.99
N THR A 249 -30.89 9.13 15.69
CA THR A 249 -30.67 9.44 17.11
C THR A 249 -29.71 10.62 17.32
N ASN A 250 -28.96 10.99 16.27
CA ASN A 250 -27.88 11.98 16.32
C ASN A 250 -26.77 11.64 17.34
N LYS A 251 -26.73 10.38 17.81
CA LYS A 251 -25.67 9.87 18.68
C LYS A 251 -24.51 9.32 17.86
N LYS A 252 -23.34 9.26 18.50
CA LYS A 252 -22.15 8.64 17.92
C LYS A 252 -22.28 7.12 17.89
N ALA A 253 -21.77 6.50 16.84
CA ALA A 253 -21.72 5.05 16.72
C ALA A 253 -20.98 4.41 17.89
N SER A 254 -19.89 5.02 18.36
CA SER A 254 -19.16 4.51 19.53
C SER A 254 -19.98 4.51 20.83
N GLU A 255 -20.87 5.49 21.02
CA GLU A 255 -21.72 5.58 22.20
C GLU A 255 -22.86 4.56 22.13
N GLU A 256 -23.51 4.44 20.96
CA GLU A 256 -24.60 3.46 20.77
C GLU A 256 -24.11 2.02 20.79
N ILE A 257 -22.92 1.74 20.25
CA ILE A 257 -22.29 0.41 20.37
C ILE A 257 -21.95 0.11 21.84
N ALA A 258 -21.53 1.10 22.62
CA ALA A 258 -21.29 0.89 24.06
C ALA A 258 -22.58 0.50 24.78
N ASP A 259 -23.68 1.20 24.51
CA ASP A 259 -25.00 0.89 25.06
C ASP A 259 -25.45 -0.54 24.64
N LEU A 260 -25.30 -0.88 23.36
CA LEU A 260 -25.66 -2.18 22.78
C LEU A 260 -24.89 -3.35 23.44
N LEU A 261 -23.59 -3.15 23.69
CA LEU A 261 -22.73 -4.17 24.26
C LEU A 261 -22.75 -4.21 25.80
N ASN A 262 -23.53 -3.33 26.45
CA ASN A 262 -23.47 -3.09 27.88
C ASN A 262 -22.03 -2.85 28.36
N MET A 263 -21.34 -1.94 27.66
CA MET A 263 -19.96 -1.53 27.89
C MET A 263 -19.90 -0.03 28.12
N ARG A 264 -18.75 0.48 28.54
CA ARG A 264 -18.49 1.92 28.58
C ARG A 264 -17.49 2.31 27.51
N TYR A 265 -17.88 3.25 26.65
CA TYR A 265 -16.98 3.88 25.69
C TYR A 265 -15.91 4.72 26.41
N ILE A 266 -14.69 4.70 25.87
CA ILE A 266 -13.54 5.45 26.35
C ILE A 266 -13.04 6.35 25.24
N HIS A 267 -13.16 7.67 25.46
CA HIS A 267 -12.59 8.67 24.57
C HIS A 267 -11.07 8.52 24.46
N LEU A 268 -10.56 8.72 23.24
CA LEU A 268 -9.13 8.63 22.91
C LEU A 268 -8.24 9.48 23.84
N ASP A 269 -8.71 10.67 24.22
CA ASP A 269 -7.97 11.65 25.03
C ASP A 269 -8.07 11.43 26.55
N SER A 270 -8.67 10.32 26.99
CA SER A 270 -8.82 10.05 28.42
C SER A 270 -7.47 9.81 29.10
N SER A 271 -7.11 10.65 30.07
CA SER A 271 -5.90 10.48 30.90
C SER A 271 -5.91 9.20 31.74
N LYS A 272 -7.04 8.49 31.81
CA LYS A 272 -7.26 7.30 32.63
C LYS A 272 -7.13 5.97 31.89
N ARG A 273 -6.80 5.97 30.58
CA ARG A 273 -6.75 4.73 29.77
C ARG A 273 -5.86 3.63 30.35
N ASN A 274 -4.73 4.01 30.96
CA ASN A 274 -3.81 3.05 31.57
C ASN A 274 -4.34 2.32 32.82
N LEU A 275 -5.48 2.75 33.37
CA LEU A 275 -6.06 2.17 34.59
C LEU A 275 -6.95 0.97 34.33
N PHE A 276 -7.46 0.81 33.10
CA PHE A 276 -8.50 -0.16 32.76
C PHE A 276 -8.04 -1.13 31.69
N LYS A 277 -8.64 -2.33 31.66
CA LYS A 277 -8.59 -3.19 30.49
C LYS A 277 -9.53 -2.56 29.47
N GLU A 278 -9.01 -2.43 28.26
CA GLU A 278 -9.70 -1.88 27.12
C GLU A 278 -9.82 -2.97 26.06
N TYR A 279 -10.94 -2.92 25.34
CA TYR A 279 -11.28 -3.78 24.23
C TYR A 279 -11.53 -2.89 23.02
N SER A 280 -10.85 -3.16 21.91
CA SER A 280 -10.99 -2.35 20.69
C SER A 280 -11.97 -2.95 19.69
N VAL A 281 -12.64 -2.05 18.96
CA VAL A 281 -13.36 -2.33 17.72
C VAL A 281 -12.75 -1.48 16.61
N SER A 282 -12.52 -2.11 15.46
CA SER A 282 -12.15 -1.42 14.23
C SER A 282 -13.07 -1.86 13.11
N VAL A 283 -13.60 -0.89 12.36
CA VAL A 283 -14.43 -1.14 11.17
C VAL A 283 -13.87 -0.35 10.00
N THR A 284 -13.81 -0.98 8.84
CA THR A 284 -13.50 -0.37 7.54
C THR A 284 -14.65 -0.66 6.58
N GLY A 285 -14.92 0.23 5.64
CA GLY A 285 -16.07 0.05 4.74
C GLY A 285 -16.46 1.28 3.94
N LEU A 286 -17.52 1.15 3.14
CA LEU A 286 -18.06 2.20 2.28
C LEU A 286 -19.28 2.85 2.94
N LEU A 287 -19.29 4.17 3.08
CA LEU A 287 -20.50 4.91 3.42
C LEU A 287 -21.15 5.43 2.14
N GLY A 288 -22.41 5.04 1.91
CA GLY A 288 -23.23 5.53 0.82
C GLY A 288 -23.78 6.93 1.08
N GLN A 289 -24.10 7.65 0.01
CA GLN A 289 -24.79 8.94 0.07
C GLN A 289 -26.18 8.83 0.73
N ASP A 290 -26.79 7.65 0.75
CA ASP A 290 -28.04 7.36 1.46
C ASP A 290 -27.83 7.09 2.98
N GLY A 291 -26.58 7.09 3.44
CA GLY A 291 -26.19 6.86 4.82
C GLY A 291 -26.04 5.39 5.21
N THR A 292 -26.21 4.46 4.26
CA THR A 292 -25.92 3.03 4.50
C THR A 292 -24.41 2.80 4.60
N PHE A 293 -23.99 1.86 5.45
CA PHE A 293 -22.59 1.50 5.61
C PHE A 293 -22.35 0.04 5.22
N GLU A 294 -21.52 -0.18 4.20
CA GLU A 294 -21.11 -1.51 3.74
C GLU A 294 -19.79 -1.88 4.40
N ILE A 295 -19.81 -2.87 5.29
CA ILE A 295 -18.61 -3.31 6.01
C ILE A 295 -17.70 -4.10 5.05
N GLU A 296 -16.44 -3.66 4.95
CA GLU A 296 -15.38 -4.42 4.28
C GLU A 296 -14.64 -5.30 5.30
N GLN A 297 -14.23 -4.72 6.44
CA GLN A 297 -13.56 -5.45 7.51
C GLN A 297 -14.06 -4.99 8.88
N LEU A 298 -14.31 -5.95 9.77
CA LEU A 298 -14.65 -5.71 11.17
C LEU A 298 -13.77 -6.57 12.09
N THR A 299 -13.10 -5.92 13.03
CA THR A 299 -12.38 -6.56 14.13
C THR A 299 -12.97 -6.10 15.45
N ALA A 300 -13.14 -7.04 16.38
CA ALA A 300 -13.63 -6.77 17.73
C ALA A 300 -12.91 -7.71 18.71
N GLU A 301 -12.26 -7.16 19.72
CA GLU A 301 -11.56 -7.95 20.73
C GLU A 301 -12.56 -8.64 21.68
N SER A 302 -12.30 -9.90 22.02
CA SER A 302 -13.08 -10.60 23.05
C SER A 302 -13.03 -9.83 24.38
N PRO A 303 -14.18 -9.62 25.08
CA PRO A 303 -15.46 -10.33 24.92
C PRO A 303 -16.51 -9.61 24.05
N LEU A 304 -16.13 -8.59 23.26
CA LEU A 304 -17.08 -7.83 22.46
C LEU A 304 -17.78 -8.72 21.42
N ASN A 305 -19.10 -8.62 21.33
CA ASN A 305 -19.88 -9.42 20.38
C ASN A 305 -19.79 -8.80 18.98
N LYS A 306 -18.95 -9.40 18.14
CA LYS A 306 -18.72 -8.96 16.76
C LYS A 306 -20.00 -8.92 15.91
N ASN A 307 -20.92 -9.87 16.09
CA ASN A 307 -22.14 -9.93 15.28
C ASN A 307 -23.09 -8.78 15.61
N LEU A 308 -23.25 -8.46 16.90
CA LEU A 308 -24.07 -7.29 17.30
C LEU A 308 -23.52 -5.98 16.73
N ILE A 309 -22.19 -5.85 16.63
CA ILE A 309 -21.55 -4.68 16.03
C ILE A 309 -21.81 -4.64 14.52
N ALA A 310 -21.68 -5.77 13.82
CA ALA A 310 -22.00 -5.84 12.39
C ALA A 310 -23.46 -5.47 12.12
N ASP A 311 -24.39 -6.10 12.85
CA ASP A 311 -25.83 -5.83 12.78
C ASP A 311 -26.14 -4.35 13.04
N TYR A 312 -25.42 -3.69 13.96
CA TYR A 312 -25.56 -2.26 14.22
C TYR A 312 -25.24 -1.42 12.98
N PHE A 313 -24.11 -1.67 12.31
CA PHE A 313 -23.75 -0.91 11.11
C PHE A 313 -24.68 -1.21 9.93
N GLU A 314 -25.10 -2.47 9.76
CA GLU A 314 -25.97 -2.90 8.65
C GLU A 314 -27.42 -2.40 8.80
N SER A 315 -27.91 -2.21 10.03
CA SER A 315 -29.31 -1.83 10.30
C SER A 315 -29.54 -0.33 10.51
N ASN A 316 -28.46 0.46 10.65
CA ASN A 316 -28.55 1.90 10.89
C ASN A 316 -28.20 2.72 9.65
N ILE A 317 -28.70 3.95 9.66
CA ILE A 317 -28.41 4.97 8.64
C ILE A 317 -27.61 6.06 9.33
N PHE A 318 -26.48 6.45 8.74
CA PHE A 318 -25.58 7.46 9.26
C PHE A 318 -25.70 8.76 8.48
N LYS A 319 -25.28 9.87 9.09
CA LYS A 319 -25.14 11.15 8.38
C LYS A 319 -24.09 11.00 7.28
N SER A 320 -24.47 11.39 6.07
CA SER A 320 -23.70 11.23 4.83
C SER A 320 -23.72 12.48 3.96
N ASP A 321 -24.15 13.62 4.51
CA ASP A 321 -24.28 14.90 3.79
C ASP A 321 -22.95 15.42 3.21
N PHE A 322 -21.83 14.94 3.75
CA PHE A 322 -20.49 15.20 3.26
C PHE A 322 -20.07 14.30 2.08
N VAL A 323 -20.72 13.14 1.87
CA VAL A 323 -20.41 12.23 0.76
C VAL A 323 -20.84 12.89 -0.56
N LYS A 324 -19.91 13.00 -1.51
CA LYS A 324 -20.17 13.66 -2.79
C LYS A 324 -21.17 12.88 -3.62
N LYS A 325 -22.22 13.57 -4.09
CA LYS A 325 -23.32 12.96 -4.86
C LYS A 325 -22.84 12.35 -6.17
N GLU A 326 -21.82 12.95 -6.77
CA GLU A 326 -21.23 12.54 -8.04
C GLU A 326 -20.51 11.19 -7.94
N ILE A 327 -20.01 10.83 -6.75
CA ILE A 327 -19.33 9.56 -6.48
C ILE A 327 -20.33 8.55 -5.91
N GLY A 328 -21.17 9.01 -4.98
CA GLY A 328 -22.22 8.22 -4.33
C GLY A 328 -21.75 7.38 -3.15
N PHE A 329 -20.45 7.08 -3.04
CA PHE A 329 -19.84 6.34 -1.93
C PHE A 329 -18.48 6.94 -1.57
N GLU A 330 -18.08 6.78 -0.31
CA GLU A 330 -16.72 7.08 0.15
C GLU A 330 -16.23 5.96 1.07
N TYR A 331 -14.99 5.56 0.89
CA TYR A 331 -14.34 4.55 1.72
C TYR A 331 -13.75 5.17 2.99
N PHE A 332 -14.11 4.55 4.10
CA PHE A 332 -13.62 4.89 5.42
C PHE A 332 -12.64 3.83 5.87
N GLU A 333 -11.38 4.26 5.97
CA GLU A 333 -10.32 3.35 6.38
C GLU A 333 -10.52 2.88 7.82
N TYR A 334 -11.03 3.72 8.73
CA TYR A 334 -11.19 3.34 10.14
C TYR A 334 -12.32 4.07 10.86
N PHE A 335 -13.23 3.32 11.46
CA PHE A 335 -13.91 3.70 12.70
C PHE A 335 -13.20 3.02 13.88
N PHE A 336 -12.90 3.77 14.94
CA PHE A 336 -12.22 3.26 16.13
C PHE A 336 -13.04 3.49 17.40
N GLY A 337 -13.48 2.38 18.00
CA GLY A 337 -14.15 2.38 19.30
C GLY A 337 -13.30 1.68 20.35
N THR A 338 -13.09 2.29 21.52
CA THR A 338 -12.50 1.60 22.66
C THR A 338 -13.50 1.51 23.80
N TYR A 339 -13.62 0.31 24.35
CA TYR A 339 -14.62 -0.03 25.35
C TYR A 339 -13.97 -0.66 26.57
N ARG A 340 -14.63 -0.55 27.71
CA ARG A 340 -14.30 -1.28 28.93
C ARG A 340 -15.56 -1.78 29.62
N ASN A 341 -15.37 -2.70 30.56
CA ASN A 341 -16.41 -3.10 31.48
C ASN A 341 -17.05 -1.87 32.15
N VAL A 342 -18.39 -1.84 32.26
CA VAL A 342 -19.15 -0.75 32.87
C VAL A 342 -18.73 -0.55 34.34
N ASP A 343 -18.48 -1.65 35.06
CA ASP A 343 -17.96 -1.65 36.42
C ASP A 343 -16.46 -1.32 36.42
N GLU A 344 -16.12 -0.20 37.06
CA GLU A 344 -14.75 0.30 37.16
C GLU A 344 -13.81 -0.66 37.93
N SER A 345 -14.32 -1.31 38.98
CA SER A 345 -13.56 -2.27 39.78
C SER A 345 -13.19 -3.49 38.95
N MET A 346 -14.16 -4.01 38.20
CA MET A 346 -13.95 -5.14 37.29
C MET A 346 -12.95 -4.78 36.19
N ALA A 347 -13.09 -3.62 35.55
CA ALA A 347 -12.15 -3.16 34.52
C ALA A 347 -10.70 -3.02 35.03
N LYS A 348 -10.51 -2.59 36.28
CA LYS A 348 -9.17 -2.53 36.93
C LYS A 348 -8.61 -3.93 37.22
N LYS A 349 -9.47 -4.85 37.66
CA LYS A 349 -9.09 -6.24 37.93
C LYS A 349 -8.64 -6.95 36.65
N GLU A 350 -9.41 -6.79 35.57
CA GLU A 350 -9.07 -7.27 34.23
C GLU A 350 -7.72 -6.71 33.76
N ARG A 351 -7.47 -5.40 33.95
CA ARG A 351 -6.18 -4.78 33.61
C ARG A 351 -5.01 -5.38 34.36
N THR A 352 -5.22 -5.70 35.63
CA THR A 352 -4.20 -6.29 36.49
C THR A 352 -3.89 -7.71 36.03
N ALA A 353 -4.92 -8.50 35.72
CA ALA A 353 -4.76 -9.83 35.17
C ALA A 353 -4.00 -9.83 33.83
N GLU A 354 -4.36 -8.92 32.92
CA GLU A 354 -3.65 -8.75 31.64
C GLU A 354 -2.17 -8.41 31.85
N ARG A 355 -1.84 -7.49 32.76
CA ARG A 355 -0.44 -7.16 33.07
C ARG A 355 0.35 -8.34 33.60
N ILE A 356 -0.26 -9.13 34.48
CA ILE A 356 0.36 -10.36 35.00
C ILE A 356 0.65 -11.33 33.86
N GLU A 357 -0.31 -11.50 32.94
CA GLU A 357 -0.14 -12.40 31.80
C GLU A 357 0.91 -11.89 30.80
N GLN A 358 0.90 -10.60 30.48
CA GLN A 358 1.92 -9.95 29.66
C GLN A 358 3.32 -10.13 30.25
N GLU A 359 3.47 -9.99 31.57
CA GLU A 359 4.77 -10.21 32.22
C GLU A 359 5.18 -11.69 32.16
N LYS A 360 4.28 -12.65 32.31
CA LYS A 360 4.61 -14.08 32.11
C LYS A 360 5.08 -14.36 30.69
N ILE A 361 4.35 -13.88 29.68
CA ILE A 361 4.72 -14.03 28.26
C ILE A 361 6.09 -13.41 28.01
N LYS A 362 6.32 -12.20 28.53
CA LYS A 362 7.61 -11.52 28.44
C LYS A 362 8.73 -12.38 29.03
N GLN A 363 8.55 -12.92 30.24
CA GLN A 363 9.54 -13.80 30.88
C GLN A 363 9.80 -15.08 30.07
N ALA A 364 8.76 -15.69 29.50
CA ALA A 364 8.91 -16.84 28.62
C ALA A 364 9.72 -16.49 27.36
N ASN A 365 9.42 -15.35 26.71
CA ASN A 365 10.13 -14.88 25.52
C ASN A 365 11.61 -14.57 25.76
N LEU A 366 12.01 -14.25 27.00
CA LEU A 366 13.41 -14.00 27.33
C LEU A 366 14.30 -15.24 27.20
N ILE A 367 13.72 -16.44 27.27
CA ILE A 367 14.44 -17.72 27.22
C ILE A 367 14.06 -18.57 26.01
N ALA A 368 12.91 -18.30 25.39
CA ALA A 368 12.45 -19.02 24.21
C ALA A 368 13.47 -18.94 23.06
N ASP A 369 13.67 -20.05 22.35
CA ASP A 369 14.47 -20.08 21.14
C ASP A 369 13.70 -19.60 19.91
N SER A 370 12.37 -19.62 19.99
CA SER A 370 11.46 -19.26 18.92
C SER A 370 10.24 -18.53 19.49
N ILE A 371 9.76 -17.51 18.78
CA ILE A 371 8.52 -16.78 19.11
C ILE A 371 7.65 -16.76 17.85
N GLY A 372 6.42 -17.25 17.94
CA GLY A 372 5.50 -17.28 16.78
C GLY A 372 6.05 -18.05 15.58
N ASN A 373 6.71 -19.19 15.83
CA ASN A 373 7.41 -20.02 14.83
C ASN A 373 8.61 -19.34 14.12
N VAL A 374 9.07 -18.18 14.62
CA VAL A 374 10.29 -17.54 14.16
C VAL A 374 11.41 -17.83 15.14
N TYR A 375 12.51 -18.42 14.67
CA TYR A 375 13.72 -18.59 15.48
C TYR A 375 14.30 -17.22 15.85
N ILE A 376 14.61 -17.03 17.13
CA ILE A 376 15.15 -15.79 17.67
C ILE A 376 16.65 -15.95 17.85
N PRO A 377 17.52 -15.25 17.11
CA PRO A 377 18.97 -15.35 17.29
C PRO A 377 19.39 -15.09 18.76
N LYS A 378 20.38 -15.81 19.28
CA LYS A 378 20.86 -15.54 20.66
C LYS A 378 21.89 -14.40 20.75
N ASN A 379 22.49 -14.01 19.62
CA ASN A 379 23.54 -13.00 19.51
C ASN A 379 23.72 -12.51 18.06
N LEU A 380 24.62 -11.55 17.86
CA LEU A 380 24.90 -10.94 16.55
C LEU A 380 25.37 -11.96 15.50
N LYS A 381 26.21 -12.94 15.87
CA LYS A 381 26.69 -13.97 14.92
C LYS A 381 25.56 -14.85 14.40
N GLU A 382 24.65 -15.27 15.28
CA GLU A 382 23.47 -16.04 14.86
C GLU A 382 22.51 -15.22 14.01
N CYS A 383 22.47 -13.88 14.17
CA CYS A 383 21.69 -13.04 13.28
C CYS A 383 22.15 -13.20 11.83
N PHE A 384 23.47 -13.25 11.59
CA PHE A 384 24.01 -13.42 10.25
C PHE A 384 23.64 -14.77 9.64
N SER A 385 23.72 -15.84 10.43
CA SER A 385 23.32 -17.17 10.01
C SER A 385 21.84 -17.22 9.62
N GLN A 386 20.97 -16.56 10.39
CA GLN A 386 19.54 -16.50 10.07
C GLN A 386 19.25 -15.64 8.83
N LEU A 387 19.93 -14.50 8.67
CA LEU A 387 19.77 -13.67 7.48
C LEU A 387 20.14 -14.41 6.19
N ASN A 388 21.18 -15.25 6.21
CA ASN A 388 21.52 -16.10 5.06
C ASN A 388 20.46 -17.16 4.73
N ILE A 389 19.65 -17.58 5.71
CA ILE A 389 18.55 -18.53 5.48
C ILE A 389 17.34 -17.80 4.88
N ILE A 390 17.08 -16.56 5.32
CA ILE A 390 15.88 -15.80 4.98
C ILE A 390 16.03 -15.06 3.65
N LEU A 391 17.23 -14.55 3.33
CA LEU A 391 17.46 -13.71 2.16
C LEU A 391 17.75 -14.53 0.90
N LYS A 392 17.19 -14.09 -0.24
CA LYS A 392 17.49 -14.67 -1.55
C LYS A 392 18.88 -14.20 -2.03
N PRO A 393 19.57 -14.95 -2.90
CA PRO A 393 20.89 -14.55 -3.41
C PRO A 393 20.91 -13.15 -4.04
N VAL A 394 19.86 -12.77 -4.79
CA VAL A 394 19.75 -11.43 -5.39
C VAL A 394 19.68 -10.31 -4.36
N ASP A 395 19.05 -10.55 -3.21
CA ASP A 395 18.94 -9.56 -2.14
C ASP A 395 20.27 -9.43 -1.38
N VAL A 396 20.99 -10.54 -1.20
CA VAL A 396 22.35 -10.56 -0.64
C VAL A 396 23.32 -9.75 -1.52
N GLU A 397 23.28 -9.92 -2.84
CA GLU A 397 24.14 -9.16 -3.77
C GLU A 397 23.81 -7.65 -3.79
N LYS A 398 22.52 -7.30 -3.66
CA LYS A 398 22.13 -5.89 -3.51
C LYS A 398 22.63 -5.30 -2.18
N LEU A 399 22.61 -6.07 -1.08
CA LEU A 399 23.13 -5.61 0.22
C LEU A 399 24.63 -5.33 0.17
N LYS A 400 25.40 -6.13 -0.56
CA LYS A 400 26.85 -5.91 -0.76
C LYS A 400 27.15 -4.63 -1.54
N SER A 401 26.35 -4.34 -2.57
CA SER A 401 26.59 -3.21 -3.48
C SER A 401 25.99 -1.88 -3.02
N SER A 402 25.00 -1.89 -2.13
CA SER A 402 24.36 -0.68 -1.62
C SER A 402 25.02 -0.19 -0.32
N ALA A 403 25.35 1.11 -0.27
CA ALA A 403 25.79 1.77 0.96
C ALA A 403 24.59 2.00 1.91
N GLY A 404 24.11 0.94 2.58
CA GLY A 404 23.33 0.92 3.85
C GLY A 404 21.94 1.57 3.92
N ILE A 405 21.64 2.64 3.17
CA ILE A 405 20.56 3.59 3.51
C ILE A 405 19.15 3.08 3.17
N ASN A 406 18.97 2.25 2.13
CA ASN A 406 17.64 1.85 1.66
C ASN A 406 17.04 0.59 2.33
N TYR A 407 17.81 -0.13 3.16
CA TYR A 407 17.35 -1.40 3.75
C TYR A 407 16.86 -1.30 5.21
N HIS A 408 17.11 -0.18 5.89
CA HIS A 408 16.63 0.05 7.27
C HIS A 408 15.10 0.07 7.39
N MET A 409 14.41 0.46 6.31
CA MET A 409 12.95 0.45 6.27
C MET A 409 12.42 -0.96 6.00
N GLY A 410 12.80 -1.65 4.91
CA GLY A 410 12.26 -3.00 4.63
C GLY A 410 12.76 -4.09 5.59
N LEU A 411 14.02 -4.48 5.44
CA LEU A 411 14.62 -5.59 6.19
C LEU A 411 14.78 -5.26 7.68
N GLY A 412 15.11 -4.00 8.00
CA GLY A 412 15.16 -3.53 9.38
C GLY A 412 13.81 -3.67 10.09
N MET A 413 12.69 -3.26 9.48
CA MET A 413 11.36 -3.46 10.05
C MET A 413 11.07 -4.94 10.28
N TRP A 414 11.41 -5.78 9.29
CA TRP A 414 11.21 -7.22 9.41
C TRP A 414 11.96 -7.78 10.63
N ILE A 415 13.23 -7.41 10.83
CA ILE A 415 14.03 -7.81 12.00
C ILE A 415 13.35 -7.39 13.30
N ARG A 416 12.91 -6.13 13.41
CA ARG A 416 12.28 -5.60 14.62
C ARG A 416 11.02 -6.34 15.01
N ASN A 417 10.18 -6.63 14.03
CA ASN A 417 8.87 -7.26 14.23
C ASN A 417 8.97 -8.77 14.46
N ASN A 418 9.88 -9.45 13.77
CA ASN A 418 9.96 -10.92 13.81
C ASN A 418 10.92 -11.44 14.88
N TRP A 419 11.98 -10.70 15.25
CA TRP A 419 12.92 -11.14 16.29
C TRP A 419 12.57 -10.63 17.69
N GLY A 420 11.33 -10.17 17.88
CA GLY A 420 10.77 -9.81 19.18
C GLY A 420 11.45 -8.60 19.83
N LEU A 421 11.96 -7.65 19.03
CA LEU A 421 12.70 -6.50 19.57
C LEU A 421 11.79 -5.50 20.31
N TRP A 422 10.47 -5.51 20.06
CA TRP A 422 9.48 -4.70 20.79
C TRP A 422 8.91 -5.38 22.05
N GLY A 423 8.72 -6.70 22.00
CA GLY A 423 7.95 -7.49 22.97
C GLY A 423 8.78 -8.30 23.98
N ALA A 424 10.07 -7.98 24.07
CA ALA A 424 11.10 -8.73 24.77
C ALA A 424 11.46 -10.08 24.13
N SER A 425 12.77 -10.31 23.98
CA SER A 425 13.33 -11.55 23.44
C SER A 425 14.74 -11.78 23.97
N ARG A 426 15.25 -13.01 23.86
CA ARG A 426 16.66 -13.30 24.21
C ARG A 426 17.66 -12.44 23.43
N LEU A 427 17.34 -12.12 22.17
CA LEU A 427 18.15 -11.22 21.33
C LEU A 427 18.12 -9.79 21.85
N GLN A 428 16.93 -9.27 22.15
CA GLN A 428 16.78 -7.93 22.69
C GLN A 428 17.58 -7.80 24.00
N GLN A 429 17.51 -8.79 24.89
CA GLN A 429 18.31 -8.83 26.12
C GLN A 429 19.82 -8.86 25.88
N TYR A 430 20.27 -9.58 24.85
CA TYR A 430 21.68 -9.61 24.47
C TYR A 430 22.21 -8.20 24.13
N PHE A 431 21.41 -7.40 23.44
CA PHE A 431 21.73 -6.02 23.06
C PHE A 431 21.53 -5.01 24.19
N ILE A 432 20.46 -5.13 24.99
CA ILE A 432 20.19 -4.26 26.15
C ILE A 432 21.35 -4.32 27.14
N LYS A 433 21.85 -5.53 27.43
CA LYS A 433 23.02 -5.72 28.31
C LYS A 433 24.26 -4.99 27.81
N ARG A 434 24.32 -4.65 26.52
CA ARG A 434 25.43 -3.96 25.84
C ARG A 434 25.15 -2.49 25.54
N GLY A 435 24.03 -1.95 26.02
CA GLY A 435 23.69 -0.53 25.91
C GLY A 435 22.75 -0.16 24.76
N TYR A 436 22.21 -1.13 24.03
CA TYR A 436 21.26 -0.91 22.94
C TYR A 436 19.86 -1.37 23.37
N SER A 437 18.95 -0.43 23.60
CA SER A 437 17.59 -0.72 24.08
C SER A 437 16.49 -0.38 23.07
N ASP A 438 16.83 0.43 22.09
CA ASP A 438 15.94 0.89 21.03
C ASP A 438 15.95 -0.12 19.86
N PRO A 439 14.79 -0.66 19.44
CA PRO A 439 14.70 -1.66 18.38
C PRO A 439 15.27 -1.22 17.03
N ASP A 440 15.09 0.05 16.66
CA ASP A 440 15.67 0.63 15.45
C ASP A 440 17.19 0.59 15.50
N SER A 441 17.77 1.08 16.60
CA SER A 441 19.22 1.02 16.85
C SER A 441 19.77 -0.41 16.82
N ILE A 442 19.06 -1.37 17.43
CA ILE A 442 19.47 -2.78 17.41
C ILE A 442 19.46 -3.34 15.98
N SER A 443 18.40 -3.07 15.23
CA SER A 443 18.27 -3.55 13.85
C SER A 443 19.33 -2.95 12.92
N SER A 444 19.68 -1.67 13.09
CA SER A 444 20.77 -1.04 12.34
C SER A 444 22.12 -1.69 12.65
N VAL A 445 22.45 -1.92 13.93
CA VAL A 445 23.68 -2.62 14.31
C VAL A 445 23.76 -4.01 13.67
N ILE A 446 22.65 -4.75 13.65
CA ILE A 446 22.61 -6.06 12.99
C ILE A 446 22.92 -5.95 11.49
N LEU A 447 22.26 -5.02 10.79
CA LEU A 447 22.40 -4.83 9.36
C LEU A 447 23.79 -4.35 8.97
N ASP A 448 24.32 -3.33 9.66
CA ASP A 448 25.64 -2.76 9.37
C ASP A 448 26.73 -3.82 9.51
N ASN A 449 26.70 -4.59 10.61
CA ASN A 449 27.69 -5.64 10.83
C ASN A 449 27.49 -6.84 9.89
N TYR A 450 26.25 -7.13 9.47
CA TYR A 450 25.99 -8.17 8.46
C TYR A 450 26.53 -7.78 7.07
N ILE A 451 26.38 -6.52 6.66
CA ILE A 451 26.94 -5.99 5.41
C ILE A 451 28.46 -6.06 5.43
N SER A 452 29.12 -5.62 6.51
CA SER A 452 30.58 -5.80 6.68
C SER A 452 31.00 -7.27 6.59
N TRP A 453 30.24 -8.17 7.22
CA TRP A 453 30.49 -9.61 7.15
C TRP A 453 30.37 -10.16 5.73
N LEU A 454 29.36 -9.74 4.97
CA LEU A 454 29.18 -10.10 3.55
C LEU A 454 30.31 -9.57 2.65
N ASN A 455 30.92 -8.44 3.03
CA ASN A 455 32.05 -7.81 2.34
C ASN A 455 33.42 -8.36 2.77
N GLY A 456 33.45 -9.44 3.55
CA GLY A 456 34.68 -10.18 3.87
C GLY A 456 35.23 -9.94 5.28
N GLU A 457 34.59 -9.13 6.12
CA GLU A 457 34.99 -8.94 7.52
C GLU A 457 34.48 -10.09 8.41
N THR A 458 35.08 -11.28 8.32
CA THR A 458 34.55 -12.50 8.94
C THR A 458 34.48 -12.48 10.47
N ASP A 459 35.34 -11.69 11.13
CA ASP A 459 35.42 -11.60 12.60
C ASP A 459 34.60 -10.45 13.20
N ILE A 460 33.85 -9.70 12.37
CA ILE A 460 33.16 -8.47 12.79
C ILE A 460 32.21 -8.68 13.98
N ALA A 461 31.50 -9.83 14.04
CA ALA A 461 30.61 -10.13 15.16
C ALA A 461 31.34 -10.32 16.49
N GLU A 462 32.51 -10.96 16.48
CA GLU A 462 33.32 -11.16 17.70
C GLU A 462 34.03 -9.87 18.08
N ALA A 463 34.52 -9.09 17.10
CA ALA A 463 35.07 -7.75 17.33
C ALA A 463 34.03 -6.82 17.97
N TRP A 464 32.81 -6.77 17.42
CA TRP A 464 31.71 -6.00 17.97
C TRP A 464 31.38 -6.44 19.40
N LYS A 465 31.29 -7.75 19.64
CA LYS A 465 31.00 -8.31 20.98
C LYS A 465 32.09 -7.99 22.00
N LYS A 466 33.36 -7.94 21.59
CA LYS A 466 34.51 -7.56 22.45
C LYS A 466 34.49 -6.07 22.78
N ASN A 467 34.14 -5.23 21.82
CA ASN A 467 34.06 -3.76 22.01
C ASN A 467 32.82 -3.35 22.80
N ASN A 468 31.76 -4.16 22.77
CA ASN A 468 30.49 -3.92 23.46
C ASN A 468 30.30 -4.95 24.59
N VAL A 469 31.15 -4.85 25.63
CA VAL A 469 31.07 -5.72 26.82
C VAL A 469 29.76 -5.45 27.58
N PRO A 470 29.10 -6.49 28.13
CA PRO A 470 27.93 -6.28 28.99
C PRO A 470 28.24 -5.31 30.13
N LYS A 471 27.41 -4.27 30.29
CA LYS A 471 27.59 -3.29 31.37
C LYS A 471 27.19 -3.94 32.70
N THR A 472 28.17 -4.22 33.57
CA THR A 472 27.98 -4.70 34.95
C THR A 472 27.49 -3.55 35.84
N SER A 473 26.18 -3.26 35.75
CA SER A 473 25.48 -2.43 36.72
C SER A 473 23.96 -2.63 36.52
N ILE A 474 23.41 -3.65 37.17
CA ILE A 474 22.00 -3.62 37.54
C ILE A 474 21.90 -2.68 38.75
N ARG A 475 21.96 -1.37 38.52
CA ARG A 475 21.15 -0.48 39.35
C ARG A 475 19.74 -0.93 39.06
N ASN A 476 19.07 -1.47 40.08
CA ASN A 476 17.65 -1.81 40.09
C ASN A 476 16.90 -0.96 39.08
N LEU A 477 16.62 -1.51 37.90
CA LEU A 477 15.54 -1.01 37.08
C LEU A 477 14.32 -1.19 37.98
N HIS A 478 13.92 -0.07 38.57
CA HIS A 478 12.73 0.07 39.36
C HIS A 478 11.56 -0.36 38.47
N VAL A 479 11.26 -1.65 38.46
CA VAL A 479 9.89 -2.09 38.29
C VAL A 479 9.21 -1.55 39.54
N PRO A 480 8.28 -0.60 39.44
CA PRO A 480 7.56 -0.15 40.62
C PRO A 480 6.74 -1.34 41.10
N ILE A 481 7.27 -2.07 42.08
CA ILE A 481 6.50 -2.91 42.96
C ILE A 481 5.60 -1.92 43.70
N MET A 482 4.34 -1.82 43.28
CA MET A 482 3.33 -1.20 44.13
C MET A 482 3.34 -1.97 45.44
N LYS A 483 3.89 -1.33 46.47
CA LYS A 483 3.72 -1.76 47.85
C LYS A 483 2.21 -1.92 48.07
N LYS A 484 1.79 -3.12 48.52
CA LYS A 484 0.50 -3.30 49.16
C LYS A 484 0.35 -2.21 50.24
N ARG A 485 -0.63 -1.34 50.07
CA ARG A 485 -1.34 -0.64 51.13
C ARG A 485 -2.82 -0.82 50.88
#